data_AF-X1I6G6-F1
#
_entry.id   AF-X1I6G6-F1
#
_cell.length_a   1.000
_cell.length_b   1.000
_cell.length_c   1.000
_cell.angle_alpha   90.00
_cell.angle_beta   90.00
_cell.angle_gamma   90.00
#
_symmetry.space_group_name_H-M   'P 1'
#
loop_
_entity.id
_entity.type
_entity.pdbx_description
1 polymer ?
#
loop_
_entity_poly.entity_id
_entity_poly.type
_entity_poly.pdbx_seq_one_letter_code
_entity_poly.pdbx_strand_id
1 'polypeptide(L)'
;LAGGDRRSSLWEAVEIMTTMVREQVQTISFVRTRRASELIFRHCRELLEGVSHRLAQSVRAYRGGYLAEDRREIERLLASGEILGVASTNALELGIDIGSLDVCIIVGYPGTIASTWQQAGRAGRGKDDALVFLVGSNSPIDQYLLAHHQYLFEQNPEQAVVDPDNPHIAIGHLRSAIYELPLPDAEVETFGEFARPLLEILKEDDAVTCIDGVWYWARADYPAAEVKGRIQA
;
A
#
# COMPACT_ATOMS: atom_id res chain seq x y z
N LEU A 1 36.23 -12.49 -9.44
CA LEU A 1 34.85 -12.95 -9.62
C LEU A 1 34.39 -12.43 -10.97
N ALA A 2 34.28 -13.30 -11.98
CA ALA A 2 33.93 -12.92 -13.33
C ALA A 2 32.54 -12.27 -13.34
N GLY A 3 32.47 -11.00 -13.78
CA GLY A 3 31.23 -10.27 -13.97
C GLY A 3 30.47 -10.84 -15.16
N GLY A 4 29.68 -11.88 -14.93
CA GLY A 4 28.58 -12.22 -15.83
C GLY A 4 27.58 -11.06 -15.77
N ASP A 5 27.17 -10.56 -16.93
CA ASP A 5 26.19 -9.50 -17.08
C ASP A 5 24.91 -9.93 -16.32
N ARG A 6 24.66 -9.34 -15.15
CA ARG A 6 23.50 -9.69 -14.33
C ARG A 6 22.26 -9.29 -15.10
N ARG A 7 21.38 -10.26 -15.33
CA ARG A 7 20.06 -10.01 -15.91
C ARG A 7 19.26 -9.05 -15.04
N SER A 8 18.45 -8.23 -15.68
CA SER A 8 17.58 -7.28 -14.99
C SER A 8 16.54 -8.02 -14.16
N SER A 9 16.37 -7.62 -12.89
CA SER A 9 15.29 -8.13 -12.01
C SER A 9 13.90 -8.06 -12.66
N LEU A 10 13.63 -7.04 -13.48
CA LEU A 10 12.37 -6.96 -14.24
C LEU A 10 12.25 -8.05 -15.29
N TRP A 11 13.34 -8.40 -15.95
CA TRP A 11 13.33 -9.44 -16.98
C TRP A 11 13.18 -10.83 -16.36
N GLU A 12 13.85 -11.10 -15.24
CA GLU A 12 13.64 -12.32 -14.46
C GLU A 12 12.17 -12.47 -14.05
N ALA A 13 11.53 -11.39 -13.59
CA ALA A 13 10.11 -11.40 -13.25
C ALA A 13 9.20 -11.67 -14.47
N VAL A 14 9.55 -11.11 -15.65
CA VAL A 14 8.85 -11.39 -16.91
C VAL A 14 8.96 -12.88 -17.29
N GLU A 15 10.15 -13.45 -17.21
CA GLU A 15 10.39 -14.87 -17.54
C GLU A 15 9.63 -15.80 -16.58
N ILE A 16 9.69 -15.52 -15.27
CA ILE A 16 8.96 -16.29 -14.25
C ILE A 16 7.45 -16.18 -14.49
N MET A 17 6.89 -14.96 -14.58
CA MET A 17 5.44 -14.78 -14.80
C MET A 17 4.98 -15.43 -16.10
N THR A 18 5.72 -15.27 -17.19
CA THR A 18 5.40 -15.88 -18.48
C THR A 18 5.37 -17.40 -18.37
N THR A 19 6.32 -17.99 -17.65
CA THR A 19 6.37 -19.44 -17.42
C THR A 19 5.16 -19.91 -16.61
N MET A 20 4.84 -19.24 -15.51
CA MET A 20 3.69 -19.62 -14.68
C MET A 20 2.36 -19.50 -15.43
N VAL A 21 2.17 -18.41 -16.19
CA VAL A 21 0.96 -18.21 -17.01
C VAL A 21 0.83 -19.28 -18.11
N ARG A 22 1.95 -19.73 -18.69
CA ARG A 22 1.94 -20.84 -19.67
C ARG A 22 1.46 -22.15 -19.06
N GLU A 23 1.84 -22.41 -17.81
CA GLU A 23 1.38 -23.56 -17.02
C GLU A 23 -0.01 -23.34 -16.40
N GLN A 24 -0.70 -22.25 -16.76
CA GLN A 24 -2.03 -21.87 -16.26
C GLN A 24 -2.09 -21.64 -14.75
N VAL A 25 -0.99 -21.21 -14.15
CA VAL A 25 -0.87 -20.93 -12.71
C VAL A 25 -1.14 -19.44 -12.46
N GLN A 26 -2.03 -19.14 -11.51
CA GLN A 26 -2.44 -17.76 -11.26
C GLN A 26 -1.36 -16.99 -10.50
N THR A 27 -0.82 -15.94 -11.13
CA THR A 27 0.42 -15.29 -10.72
C THR A 27 0.27 -13.79 -10.56
N ILE A 28 0.72 -13.25 -9.44
CA ILE A 28 0.89 -11.81 -9.23
C ILE A 28 2.37 -11.43 -9.23
N SER A 29 2.70 -10.28 -9.83
CA SER A 29 4.00 -9.64 -9.67
C SER A 29 3.85 -8.28 -9.03
N PHE A 30 4.44 -8.09 -7.86
CA PHE A 30 4.57 -6.82 -7.18
C PHE A 30 5.83 -6.08 -7.62
N VAL A 31 5.68 -4.82 -8.01
CA VAL A 31 6.77 -3.95 -8.44
C VAL A 31 6.69 -2.58 -7.75
N ARG A 32 7.82 -1.88 -7.68
CA ARG A 32 7.89 -0.58 -7.00
C ARG A 32 7.29 0.60 -7.78
N THR A 33 7.15 0.49 -9.11
CA THR A 33 6.74 1.64 -9.95
C THR A 33 5.66 1.25 -10.95
N ARG A 34 4.80 2.23 -11.30
CA ARG A 34 3.78 2.07 -12.35
C ARG A 34 4.43 1.68 -13.69
N ARG A 35 5.58 2.27 -14.01
CA ARG A 35 6.32 1.97 -15.24
C ARG A 35 6.79 0.51 -15.29
N ALA A 36 7.29 -0.03 -14.17
CA ALA A 36 7.69 -1.42 -14.07
C ALA A 36 6.51 -2.38 -14.29
N SER A 37 5.33 -2.05 -13.74
CA SER A 37 4.12 -2.88 -13.87
C SER A 37 3.68 -2.98 -15.34
N GLU A 38 3.65 -1.83 -16.03
CA GLU A 38 3.36 -1.76 -17.47
C GLU A 38 4.43 -2.46 -18.32
N LEU A 39 5.70 -2.46 -17.91
CA LEU A 39 6.77 -3.17 -18.60
C LEU A 39 6.61 -4.69 -18.49
N ILE A 40 6.36 -5.20 -17.28
CA ILE A 40 6.12 -6.65 -17.07
C ILE A 40 4.90 -7.08 -17.89
N PHE A 41 3.79 -6.35 -17.77
CA PHE A 41 2.58 -6.62 -18.53
C PHE A 41 2.84 -6.69 -20.04
N ARG A 42 3.48 -5.67 -20.63
CA ARG A 42 3.74 -5.65 -22.09
C ARG A 42 4.64 -6.79 -22.52
N HIS A 43 5.75 -7.03 -21.84
CA HIS A 43 6.69 -8.07 -22.24
C HIS A 43 6.14 -9.48 -22.03
N CYS A 44 5.42 -9.75 -20.93
CA CYS A 44 4.73 -11.02 -20.76
C CYS A 44 3.73 -11.26 -21.90
N ARG A 45 2.94 -10.24 -22.28
CA ARG A 45 2.00 -10.37 -23.40
C ARG A 45 2.70 -10.62 -24.73
N GLU A 46 3.76 -9.88 -25.04
CA GLU A 46 4.56 -10.06 -26.25
C GLU A 46 5.10 -11.50 -26.36
N LEU A 47 5.65 -12.04 -25.27
CA LEU A 47 6.17 -13.42 -25.23
C LEU A 47 5.06 -14.47 -25.33
N LEU A 48 3.90 -14.23 -24.69
CA LEU A 48 2.77 -15.14 -24.73
C LEU A 48 2.02 -15.11 -26.07
N GLU A 49 2.05 -13.99 -26.82
CA GLU A 49 1.39 -13.88 -28.13
C GLU A 49 1.96 -14.89 -29.13
N GLY A 50 3.27 -15.17 -29.04
CA GLY A 50 3.94 -16.21 -29.82
C GLY A 50 3.55 -17.65 -29.43
N VAL A 51 2.87 -17.84 -28.30
CA VAL A 51 2.46 -19.15 -27.77
C VAL A 51 0.95 -19.35 -27.91
N SER A 52 0.15 -18.39 -27.44
CA SER A 52 -1.31 -18.42 -27.48
C SER A 52 -1.89 -17.03 -27.27
N HIS A 53 -2.70 -16.56 -28.22
CA HIS A 53 -3.45 -15.31 -28.09
C HIS A 53 -4.30 -15.28 -26.81
N ARG A 54 -4.92 -16.41 -26.43
CA ARG A 54 -5.74 -16.50 -25.21
C ARG A 54 -4.91 -16.24 -23.95
N LEU A 55 -3.70 -16.79 -23.85
CA LEU A 55 -2.81 -16.56 -22.71
C LEU A 55 -2.28 -15.13 -22.70
N ALA A 56 -1.97 -14.55 -23.86
CA ALA A 56 -1.60 -13.14 -23.94
C ALA A 56 -2.73 -12.21 -23.47
N GLN A 57 -4.00 -12.58 -23.67
CA GLN A 57 -5.14 -11.82 -23.16
C GLN A 57 -5.43 -12.06 -21.67
N SER A 58 -4.86 -13.08 -21.03
CA SER A 58 -5.04 -13.37 -19.60
C SER A 58 -4.03 -12.67 -18.68
N VAL A 59 -3.22 -11.75 -19.22
CA VAL A 59 -2.30 -10.92 -18.44
C VAL A 59 -2.78 -9.48 -18.38
N ARG A 60 -2.69 -8.83 -17.21
CA ARG A 60 -3.03 -7.41 -17.00
C ARG A 60 -2.00 -6.68 -16.14
N ALA A 61 -1.93 -5.36 -16.29
CA ALA A 61 -1.33 -4.48 -15.28
C ALA A 61 -2.44 -4.02 -14.32
N TYR A 62 -2.09 -3.70 -13.07
CA TYR A 62 -2.99 -3.10 -12.09
C TYR A 62 -2.30 -1.99 -11.32
N ARG A 63 -2.90 -0.79 -11.31
CA ARG A 63 -2.38 0.36 -10.57
C ARG A 63 -3.51 1.20 -10.00
N GLY A 64 -3.29 1.80 -8.83
CA GLY A 64 -4.30 2.61 -8.15
C GLY A 64 -4.77 3.87 -8.90
N GLY A 65 -4.13 4.24 -10.01
CA GLY A 65 -4.55 5.35 -10.87
C GLY A 65 -5.53 4.97 -11.98
N TYR A 66 -5.96 3.71 -12.08
CA TYR A 66 -7.05 3.31 -12.99
C TYR A 66 -8.41 3.77 -12.48
N LEU A 67 -9.38 3.85 -13.39
CA LEU A 67 -10.76 4.19 -13.04
C LEU A 67 -11.33 3.10 -12.12
N ALA A 68 -12.34 3.45 -11.33
CA ALA A 68 -12.97 2.50 -10.41
C ALA A 68 -13.59 1.30 -11.16
N GLU A 69 -14.14 1.53 -12.35
CA GLU A 69 -14.73 0.50 -13.20
C GLU A 69 -13.67 -0.47 -13.73
N ASP A 70 -12.55 0.04 -14.27
CA ASP A 70 -11.43 -0.78 -14.74
C ASP A 70 -10.87 -1.68 -13.63
N ARG A 71 -10.72 -1.14 -12.42
CA ARG A 71 -10.23 -1.91 -11.26
C ARG A 71 -11.18 -3.04 -10.91
N ARG A 72 -12.48 -2.77 -10.84
CA ARG A 72 -13.51 -3.77 -10.56
C ARG A 72 -13.55 -4.87 -11.62
N GLU A 73 -13.37 -4.51 -12.89
CA GLU A 73 -13.31 -5.50 -13.97
C GLU A 73 -12.11 -6.43 -13.81
N ILE A 74 -10.90 -5.88 -13.58
CA ILE A 74 -9.69 -6.68 -13.38
C ILE A 74 -9.83 -7.56 -12.13
N GLU A 75 -10.36 -7.03 -11.04
CA GLU A 75 -10.60 -7.78 -9.80
C GLU A 75 -11.58 -8.93 -10.00
N ARG A 76 -12.69 -8.70 -10.72
CA ARG A 76 -13.65 -9.75 -11.08
C ARG A 76 -13.01 -10.85 -11.94
N LEU A 77 -12.24 -10.45 -12.94
CA LEU A 77 -11.56 -11.37 -13.87
C LEU A 77 -10.43 -12.17 -13.19
N LEU A 78 -9.77 -11.59 -12.19
CA LEU A 78 -8.85 -12.31 -11.32
C LEU A 78 -9.60 -13.34 -10.47
N ALA A 79 -10.68 -12.92 -9.80
CA ALA A 79 -11.46 -13.82 -8.96
C ALA A 79 -12.10 -14.99 -9.75
N SER A 80 -12.44 -14.79 -11.04
CA SER A 80 -12.97 -15.85 -11.91
C SER A 80 -11.89 -16.75 -12.53
N GLY A 81 -10.60 -16.44 -12.37
CA GLY A 81 -9.49 -17.15 -13.00
C GLY A 81 -9.31 -16.87 -14.50
N GLU A 82 -10.04 -15.89 -15.06
CA GLU A 82 -9.88 -15.46 -16.45
C GLU A 82 -8.55 -14.72 -16.68
N ILE A 83 -8.09 -13.97 -15.65
CA ILE A 83 -6.73 -13.41 -15.60
C ILE A 83 -5.83 -14.38 -14.84
N LEU A 84 -4.81 -14.86 -15.54
CA LEU A 84 -3.76 -15.73 -14.99
C LEU A 84 -2.54 -14.94 -14.51
N GLY A 85 -2.32 -13.72 -15.02
CA GLY A 85 -1.15 -12.91 -14.66
C GLY A 85 -1.52 -11.46 -14.37
N VAL A 86 -1.12 -10.93 -13.22
CA VAL A 86 -1.28 -9.51 -12.91
C VAL A 86 0.00 -8.87 -12.40
N ALA A 87 0.44 -7.79 -13.03
CA ALA A 87 1.58 -6.98 -12.56
C ALA A 87 1.06 -5.73 -11.84
N SER A 88 1.38 -5.55 -10.56
CA SER A 88 0.86 -4.46 -9.74
C SER A 88 1.90 -3.74 -8.90
N THR A 89 1.61 -2.49 -8.53
CA THR A 89 2.32 -1.82 -7.43
C THR A 89 1.80 -2.32 -6.07
N ASN A 90 2.00 -1.57 -5.00
CA ASN A 90 1.34 -1.83 -3.71
C ASN A 90 -0.19 -1.68 -3.73
N ALA A 91 -0.82 -1.42 -4.88
CA ALA A 91 -2.25 -1.17 -4.94
C ALA A 91 -3.09 -2.44 -4.66
N LEU A 92 -2.54 -3.63 -4.91
CA LEU A 92 -3.13 -4.92 -4.52
C LEU A 92 -2.54 -5.47 -3.21
N GLU A 93 -1.70 -4.70 -2.50
CA GLU A 93 -1.12 -5.12 -1.22
C GLU A 93 -2.18 -5.15 -0.10
N LEU A 94 -3.15 -4.22 -0.12
CA LEU A 94 -4.13 -4.04 0.94
C LEU A 94 -5.57 -4.39 0.53
N GLY A 95 -6.24 -5.17 1.38
CA GLY A 95 -7.71 -5.17 1.54
C GLY A 95 -8.60 -5.77 0.44
N ILE A 96 -8.10 -6.04 -0.76
CA ILE A 96 -8.95 -6.56 -1.85
C ILE A 96 -8.99 -8.09 -1.79
N ASP A 97 -10.20 -8.65 -1.83
CA ASP A 97 -10.46 -10.08 -1.96
C ASP A 97 -10.40 -10.48 -3.44
N ILE A 98 -9.19 -10.66 -3.95
CA ILE A 98 -8.93 -11.11 -5.32
C ILE A 98 -8.89 -12.65 -5.45
N GLY A 99 -9.37 -13.37 -4.42
CA GLY A 99 -9.25 -14.83 -4.34
C GLY A 99 -7.84 -15.30 -3.92
N SER A 100 -7.58 -16.60 -4.08
CA SER A 100 -6.28 -17.21 -3.83
C SER A 100 -5.45 -17.22 -5.09
N LEU A 101 -4.31 -16.53 -5.07
CA LEU A 101 -3.29 -16.67 -6.09
C LEU A 101 -2.36 -17.83 -5.72
N ASP A 102 -1.73 -18.44 -6.70
CA ASP A 102 -0.83 -19.58 -6.49
C ASP A 102 0.62 -19.11 -6.36
N VAL A 103 0.99 -18.08 -7.15
CA VAL A 103 2.36 -17.57 -7.23
C VAL A 103 2.40 -16.07 -6.99
N CYS A 104 3.33 -15.63 -6.14
CA CYS A 104 3.65 -14.22 -5.92
C CYS A 104 5.12 -13.93 -6.28
N ILE A 105 5.35 -12.92 -7.12
CA ILE A 105 6.68 -12.47 -7.53
C ILE A 105 6.90 -11.06 -6.98
N ILE A 106 7.78 -10.90 -6.01
CA ILE A 106 8.17 -9.61 -5.43
C ILE A 106 9.43 -9.13 -6.14
N VAL A 107 9.30 -8.07 -6.93
CA VAL A 107 10.41 -7.50 -7.73
C VAL A 107 11.07 -6.37 -6.95
N GLY A 108 12.18 -6.71 -6.30
CA GLY A 108 12.91 -5.88 -5.36
C GLY A 108 12.23 -5.78 -4.00
N TYR A 109 13.01 -5.50 -2.96
CA TYR A 109 12.47 -5.41 -1.61
C TYR A 109 11.47 -4.24 -1.50
N PRO A 110 10.25 -4.46 -0.95
CA PRO A 110 9.22 -3.42 -0.81
C PRO A 110 9.62 -2.25 0.08
N GLY A 111 10.61 -2.44 0.97
CA GLY A 111 11.13 -1.43 1.88
C GLY A 111 10.94 -1.79 3.35
N THR A 112 9.92 -2.60 3.66
CA THR A 112 9.61 -3.08 5.02
C THR A 112 9.36 -4.59 5.03
N ILE A 113 9.65 -5.21 6.16
CA ILE A 113 9.40 -6.64 6.41
C ILE A 113 7.89 -6.88 6.38
N ALA A 114 7.11 -5.98 6.97
CA ALA A 114 5.65 -6.04 6.93
C ALA A 114 5.10 -6.10 5.51
N SER A 115 5.57 -5.22 4.59
CA SER A 115 5.10 -5.21 3.20
C SER A 115 5.53 -6.46 2.44
N THR A 116 6.73 -6.99 2.68
CA THR A 116 7.16 -8.27 2.09
C THR A 116 6.21 -9.39 2.45
N TRP A 117 5.86 -9.52 3.73
CA TRP A 117 4.94 -10.58 4.19
C TRP A 117 3.50 -10.35 3.73
N GLN A 118 3.02 -9.11 3.66
CA GLN A 118 1.71 -8.80 3.11
C GLN A 118 1.59 -9.17 1.64
N GLN A 119 2.62 -8.88 0.84
CA GLN A 119 2.68 -9.27 -0.57
C GLN A 119 2.79 -10.78 -0.73
N ALA A 120 3.67 -11.44 0.04
CA ALA A 120 3.82 -12.89 0.02
C ALA A 120 2.50 -13.61 0.38
N GLY A 121 1.76 -13.12 1.38
CA GLY A 121 0.46 -13.67 1.82
C GLY A 121 -0.70 -13.46 0.83
N ARG A 122 -0.44 -12.91 -0.37
CA ARG A 122 -1.38 -12.90 -1.49
C ARG A 122 -1.40 -14.23 -2.24
N ALA A 123 -0.30 -14.99 -2.18
CA ALA A 123 -0.28 -16.37 -2.62
C ALA A 123 -0.74 -17.30 -1.48
N GLY A 124 -1.38 -18.43 -1.82
CA GLY A 124 -1.65 -19.51 -0.86
C GLY A 124 -2.85 -19.32 0.06
N ARG A 125 -3.86 -18.58 -0.38
CA ARG A 125 -5.16 -18.51 0.33
C ARG A 125 -6.08 -19.72 0.07
N GLY A 126 -5.67 -20.62 -0.84
CA GLY A 126 -6.40 -21.82 -1.25
C GLY A 126 -5.96 -23.08 -0.50
N LYS A 127 -6.31 -24.25 -1.04
CA LYS A 127 -5.86 -25.56 -0.50
C LYS A 127 -4.55 -26.05 -1.13
N ASP A 128 -4.15 -25.45 -2.24
CA ASP A 128 -3.01 -25.85 -3.03
C ASP A 128 -1.72 -25.17 -2.55
N ASP A 129 -0.59 -25.73 -2.97
CA ASP A 129 0.73 -25.20 -2.65
C ASP A 129 0.91 -23.80 -3.23
N ALA A 130 1.65 -22.95 -2.51
CA ALA A 130 1.93 -21.58 -2.93
C ALA A 130 3.43 -21.34 -3.06
N LEU A 131 3.79 -20.52 -4.04
CA LEU A 131 5.18 -20.17 -4.32
C LEU A 131 5.39 -18.66 -4.28
N VAL A 132 6.42 -18.23 -3.57
CA VAL A 132 6.80 -16.81 -3.48
C VAL A 132 8.23 -16.64 -3.97
N PHE A 133 8.41 -15.83 -4.99
CA PHE A 133 9.72 -15.41 -5.51
C PHE A 133 10.05 -14.01 -4.99
N LEU A 134 11.23 -13.84 -4.39
CA LEU A 134 11.83 -12.53 -4.14
C LEU A 134 12.97 -12.32 -5.14
N VAL A 135 12.74 -11.45 -6.15
CA VAL A 135 13.70 -11.16 -7.20
C VAL A 135 14.44 -9.86 -6.84
N GLY A 136 15.62 -9.98 -6.24
CA GLY A 136 16.40 -8.82 -5.83
C GLY A 136 16.98 -8.05 -7.02
N SER A 137 16.98 -6.72 -6.91
CA SER A 137 17.65 -5.80 -7.82
C SER A 137 19.11 -5.57 -7.41
N ASN A 138 19.83 -4.74 -8.17
CA ASN A 138 21.20 -4.33 -7.80
C ASN A 138 21.25 -3.25 -6.70
N SER A 139 20.14 -3.00 -5.98
CA SER A 139 20.15 -2.08 -4.85
C SER A 139 20.96 -2.66 -3.68
N PRO A 140 21.69 -1.83 -2.90
CA PRO A 140 22.45 -2.33 -1.75
C PRO A 140 21.60 -3.12 -0.74
N ILE A 141 20.35 -2.68 -0.52
CA ILE A 141 19.42 -3.33 0.41
C ILE A 141 19.04 -4.72 -0.11
N ASP A 142 18.66 -4.83 -1.38
CA ASP A 142 18.28 -6.12 -1.98
C ASP A 142 19.47 -7.09 -1.96
N GLN A 143 20.67 -6.61 -2.29
CA GLN A 143 21.89 -7.44 -2.28
C GLN A 143 22.24 -7.92 -0.87
N TYR A 144 22.10 -7.06 0.13
CA TYR A 144 22.28 -7.43 1.52
C TYR A 144 21.26 -8.47 1.97
N LEU A 145 19.97 -8.25 1.70
CA LEU A 145 18.89 -9.17 2.07
C LEU A 145 19.06 -10.53 1.40
N LEU A 146 19.45 -10.58 0.12
CA LEU A 146 19.71 -11.85 -0.56
C LEU A 146 20.95 -12.58 0.00
N ALA A 147 22.01 -11.85 0.36
CA ALA A 147 23.19 -12.43 0.98
C ALA A 147 22.94 -12.91 2.43
N HIS A 148 22.02 -12.24 3.13
CA HIS A 148 21.67 -12.48 4.53
C HIS A 148 20.18 -12.79 4.70
N HIS A 149 19.67 -13.75 3.91
CA HIS A 149 18.24 -14.04 3.80
C HIS A 149 17.56 -14.37 5.14
N GLN A 150 18.29 -14.89 6.13
CA GLN A 150 17.79 -15.11 7.50
C GLN A 150 17.19 -13.85 8.12
N TYR A 151 17.71 -12.67 7.76
CA TYR A 151 17.18 -11.38 8.21
C TYR A 151 15.68 -11.22 7.89
N LEU A 152 15.19 -11.72 6.75
CA LEU A 152 13.76 -11.62 6.42
C LEU A 152 12.86 -12.48 7.32
N PHE A 153 13.40 -13.58 7.85
CA PHE A 153 12.65 -14.57 8.61
C PHE A 153 12.76 -14.39 10.13
N GLU A 154 13.84 -13.78 10.61
CA GLU A 154 14.10 -13.59 12.04
C GLU A 154 13.56 -12.27 12.59
N GLN A 155 13.31 -11.28 11.71
CA GLN A 155 12.83 -9.97 12.13
C GLN A 155 11.32 -9.96 12.31
N ASN A 156 10.85 -9.34 13.40
CA ASN A 156 9.44 -9.02 13.55
C ASN A 156 9.05 -7.88 12.59
N PRO A 157 7.82 -7.89 12.04
CA PRO A 157 7.30 -6.74 11.31
C PRO A 157 7.42 -5.45 12.11
N GLU A 158 7.65 -4.34 11.41
CA GLU A 158 7.82 -3.02 12.00
C GLU A 158 6.59 -2.63 12.84
N GLN A 159 6.82 -1.95 13.97
CA GLN A 159 5.75 -1.50 14.85
C GLN A 159 5.10 -0.21 14.30
N ALA A 160 3.77 -0.17 14.35
CA ALA A 160 3.03 1.06 14.08
C ALA A 160 3.15 2.00 15.29
N VAL A 161 3.87 3.11 15.12
CA VAL A 161 3.98 4.16 16.12
C VAL A 161 3.01 5.28 15.74
N VAL A 162 2.17 5.67 16.69
CA VAL A 162 1.24 6.80 16.56
C VAL A 162 1.54 7.82 17.65
N ASP A 163 1.51 9.09 17.28
CA ASP A 163 1.66 10.22 18.18
C ASP A 163 0.36 11.05 18.13
N PRO A 164 -0.66 10.68 18.94
CA PRO A 164 -1.94 11.38 18.95
C PRO A 164 -1.82 12.80 19.52
N ASP A 165 -0.79 13.06 20.32
CA ASP A 165 -0.56 14.34 20.99
C ASP A 165 0.23 15.33 20.12
N ASN A 166 0.56 14.97 18.87
CA ASN A 166 1.22 15.89 17.95
C ASN A 166 0.39 17.18 17.77
N PRO A 167 0.88 18.35 18.23
CA PRO A 167 0.07 19.56 18.30
C PRO A 167 -0.40 20.05 16.92
N HIS A 168 0.35 19.74 15.85
CA HIS A 168 -0.02 20.12 14.49
C HIS A 168 -1.22 19.32 13.94
N ILE A 169 -1.44 18.11 14.45
CA ILE A 169 -2.58 17.26 14.08
C ILE A 169 -3.72 17.50 15.08
N ALA A 170 -3.40 17.50 16.38
CA ALA A 170 -4.35 17.68 17.47
C ALA A 170 -5.13 18.99 17.35
N ILE A 171 -4.50 20.11 16.95
CA ILE A 171 -5.21 21.39 16.77
C ILE A 171 -6.35 21.28 15.75
N GLY A 172 -6.13 20.54 14.65
CA GLY A 172 -7.16 20.31 13.63
C GLY A 172 -8.34 19.54 14.20
N HIS A 173 -8.06 18.43 14.89
CA HIS A 173 -9.09 17.60 15.52
C HIS A 173 -9.82 18.35 16.65
N LEU A 174 -9.13 19.17 17.43
CA LEU A 174 -9.72 19.96 18.52
C LEU A 174 -10.69 21.01 17.96
N ARG A 175 -10.32 21.71 16.89
CA ARG A 175 -11.22 22.63 16.18
C ARG A 175 -12.48 21.91 15.69
N SER A 176 -12.33 20.74 15.06
CA SER A 176 -13.45 19.92 14.60
C SER A 176 -14.33 19.44 15.76
N ALA A 177 -13.73 18.98 16.86
CA ALA A 177 -14.47 18.50 18.03
C ALA A 177 -15.33 19.60 18.65
N ILE A 178 -14.77 20.79 18.87
CA ILE A 178 -15.50 21.94 19.46
C ILE A 178 -16.59 22.46 18.52
N TYR A 179 -16.36 22.39 17.20
CA TYR A 179 -17.37 22.73 16.20
C TYR A 179 -18.56 21.75 16.22
N GLU A 180 -18.28 20.44 16.32
CA GLU A 180 -19.30 19.39 16.35
C GLU A 180 -20.09 19.38 17.66
N LEU A 181 -19.40 19.53 18.79
CA LEU A 181 -20.00 19.56 20.13
C LEU A 181 -19.22 20.51 21.04
N PRO A 182 -19.88 21.46 21.72
CA PRO A 182 -19.21 22.31 22.70
C PRO A 182 -18.50 21.48 23.76
N LEU A 183 -17.23 21.80 24.03
CA LEU A 183 -16.33 21.02 24.88
C LEU A 183 -16.34 21.57 26.31
N PRO A 184 -16.80 20.82 27.33
CA PRO A 184 -16.71 21.26 28.72
C PRO A 184 -15.25 21.44 29.17
N ASP A 185 -14.97 22.48 29.94
CA ASP A 185 -13.62 22.81 30.41
C ASP A 185 -13.00 21.66 31.23
N ALA A 186 -13.83 20.92 31.96
CA ALA A 186 -13.45 19.73 32.73
C ALA A 186 -12.99 18.55 31.87
N GLU A 187 -13.37 18.51 30.59
CA GLU A 187 -13.05 17.42 29.66
C GLU A 187 -11.87 17.75 28.74
N VAL A 188 -11.35 18.98 28.77
CA VAL A 188 -10.28 19.43 27.87
C VAL A 188 -9.05 18.53 27.93
N GLU A 189 -8.62 18.15 29.13
CA GLU A 189 -7.43 17.30 29.32
C GLU A 189 -7.65 15.86 28.80
N THR A 190 -8.90 15.43 28.58
CA THR A 190 -9.18 14.12 27.98
C THR A 190 -8.86 14.07 26.48
N PHE A 191 -8.72 15.24 25.84
CA PHE A 191 -8.43 15.37 24.42
C PHE A 191 -6.93 15.23 24.09
N GLY A 192 -6.05 15.36 25.08
CA GLY A 192 -4.60 15.21 24.94
C GLY A 192 -3.83 16.23 25.78
N GLU A 193 -2.55 15.97 26.01
CA GLU A 193 -1.68 16.78 26.88
C GLU A 193 -1.61 18.25 26.44
N PHE A 194 -1.69 18.49 25.13
CA PHE A 194 -1.59 19.83 24.56
C PHE A 194 -2.95 20.52 24.32
N ALA A 195 -4.07 19.88 24.66
CA ALA A 195 -5.40 20.42 24.35
C ALA A 195 -5.64 21.81 24.96
N ARG A 196 -5.23 22.02 26.21
CA ARG A 196 -5.39 23.31 26.89
C ARG A 196 -4.51 24.42 26.31
N PRO A 197 -3.19 24.24 26.14
CA PRO A 197 -2.37 25.21 25.41
C PRO A 197 -2.93 25.55 24.02
N LEU A 198 -3.46 24.55 23.29
CA LEU A 198 -4.07 24.78 21.98
C LEU A 198 -5.37 25.59 22.06
N LEU A 199 -6.21 25.37 23.08
CA LEU A 199 -7.41 26.19 23.30
C LEU A 199 -7.08 27.66 23.56
N GLU A 200 -6.04 27.94 24.34
CA GLU A 200 -5.63 29.33 24.60
C GLU A 200 -5.16 30.01 23.31
N ILE A 201 -4.40 29.31 22.46
CA ILE A 201 -4.02 29.81 21.14
C ILE A 201 -5.26 30.09 20.27
N LEU A 202 -6.21 29.15 20.22
CA LEU A 202 -7.46 29.32 19.45
C LEU A 202 -8.31 30.48 19.99
N LYS A 203 -8.25 30.74 21.29
CA LYS A 203 -8.95 31.85 21.94
C LYS A 203 -8.28 33.19 21.61
N GLU A 204 -6.96 33.25 21.62
CA GLU A 204 -6.19 34.43 21.16
C GLU A 204 -6.51 34.80 19.71
N ASP A 205 -6.79 33.79 18.88
CA ASP A 205 -7.21 33.95 17.49
C ASP A 205 -8.72 34.23 17.32
N ASP A 206 -9.50 34.43 18.39
CA ASP A 206 -10.97 34.57 18.35
C ASP A 206 -11.69 33.39 17.63
N ALA A 207 -11.09 32.20 17.61
CA ALA A 207 -11.66 31.01 16.99
C ALA A 207 -12.66 30.29 17.91
N VAL A 208 -12.42 30.35 19.23
CA VAL A 208 -13.26 29.74 20.26
C VAL A 208 -13.61 30.74 21.34
N THR A 209 -14.74 30.52 22.02
CA THR A 209 -15.16 31.30 23.20
C THR A 209 -15.55 30.37 24.34
N CYS A 210 -15.35 30.79 25.59
CA CYS A 210 -15.71 30.01 26.77
C CYS A 210 -16.86 30.71 27.51
N ILE A 211 -17.99 30.01 27.68
CA ILE A 211 -19.20 30.48 28.35
C ILE A 211 -19.58 29.44 29.40
N ASP A 212 -19.73 29.85 30.67
CA ASP A 212 -20.10 28.99 31.79
C ASP A 212 -19.27 27.69 31.92
N GLY A 213 -17.97 27.78 31.59
CA GLY A 213 -17.07 26.62 31.64
C GLY A 213 -17.22 25.64 30.48
N VAL A 214 -17.82 26.07 29.37
CA VAL A 214 -17.96 25.29 28.13
C VAL A 214 -17.37 26.09 26.96
N TRP A 215 -16.55 25.42 26.16
CA TRP A 215 -15.89 25.98 24.98
C TRP A 215 -16.77 25.79 23.74
N TYR A 216 -16.99 26.87 23.00
CA TYR A 216 -17.80 26.93 21.79
C TYR A 216 -16.97 27.41 20.61
N TRP A 217 -17.27 26.89 19.42
CA TRP A 217 -16.72 27.43 18.18
C TRP A 217 -17.37 28.78 17.87
N ALA A 218 -16.54 29.82 17.68
CA ALA A 218 -17.01 31.20 17.54
C ALA A 218 -17.04 31.69 16.09
N ARG A 219 -16.45 30.94 15.15
CA ARG A 219 -16.35 31.34 13.74
C ARG A 219 -17.40 30.64 12.87
N ALA A 220 -17.65 31.20 11.68
CA ALA A 220 -18.62 30.67 10.71
C ALA A 220 -18.02 29.66 9.71
N ASP A 221 -16.71 29.41 9.78
CA ASP A 221 -16.00 28.42 8.97
C ASP A 221 -16.26 26.99 9.46
N TYR A 222 -15.99 26.02 8.58
CA TYR A 222 -16.14 24.59 8.85
C TYR A 222 -14.76 23.94 9.00
N PRO A 223 -14.26 23.71 10.23
CA PRO A 223 -12.85 23.35 10.46
C PRO A 223 -12.45 22.03 9.82
N ALA A 224 -13.37 21.06 9.73
CA ALA A 224 -13.09 19.75 9.16
C ALA A 224 -12.72 19.80 7.67
N ALA A 225 -13.08 20.86 6.93
CA ALA A 225 -12.63 21.06 5.55
C ALA A 225 -11.14 21.39 5.43
N GLU A 226 -10.53 21.92 6.49
CA GLU A 226 -9.11 22.32 6.53
C GLU A 226 -8.21 21.21 7.09
N VAL A 227 -8.78 20.26 7.85
CA VAL A 227 -8.06 19.11 8.39
C VAL A 227 -7.90 18.05 7.31
N LYS A 228 -6.75 18.05 6.63
CA LYS A 228 -6.38 16.94 5.74
C LYS A 228 -5.91 15.76 6.60
N GLY A 229 -6.72 14.70 6.70
CA GLY A 229 -6.34 13.43 7.36
C GLY A 229 -5.12 12.70 6.77
N ARG A 230 -4.53 13.25 5.69
CA ARG A 230 -3.16 12.98 5.24
C ARG A 230 -2.45 14.32 5.08
N ILE A 231 -1.53 14.62 5.99
CA ILE A 231 -0.53 15.68 5.77
C ILE A 231 0.42 15.14 4.70
N GLN A 232 0.47 15.79 3.54
CA GLN A 232 1.52 15.51 2.56
C GLN A 232 2.85 15.94 3.19
N ALA A 233 3.67 14.96 3.55
CA ALA A 233 5.11 15.16 3.79
C ALA A 233 5.83 15.34 2.46
#